data_AF-A0A6L7SZ70-F1
#
_entry.id   AF-A0A6L7SZ70-F1
#
_cell.length_a   1.000
_cell.length_b   1.000
_cell.length_c   1.000
_cell.angle_alpha   90.00
_cell.angle_beta   90.00
_cell.angle_gamma   90.00
#
_symmetry.space_group_name_H-M   'P 1'
#
loop_
_entity.id
_entity.type
_entity.pdbx_description
1 polymer ?
#
loop_
_entity_poly.entity_id
_entity_poly.type
_entity_poly.pdbx_seq_one_letter_code
_entity_poly.pdbx_strand_id
1 'polypeptide(L)'
;MNDFTRNRHHSNNPFAISLPCSNLWVFGYGSLMWKPGFRYLDCGPARLYGFSRRLCLWSIHYRGTPERPGLVVGLIPGGSC
;
A
#
# COMPACT_ATOMS: atom_id res chain seq x y z
N MET A 1 27.70 22.59 30.91
CA MET A 1 27.14 21.35 30.35
C MET A 1 25.68 21.63 30.04
N ASN A 2 25.33 21.82 28.76
CA ASN A 2 24.01 22.36 28.37
C ASN A 2 22.99 21.24 28.16
N ASP A 3 21.84 21.41 28.81
CA ASP A 3 20.63 20.61 28.68
C ASP A 3 20.08 20.64 27.26
N PHE A 4 20.18 19.50 26.57
CA PHE A 4 19.56 19.27 25.28
C PHE A 4 18.15 18.70 25.49
N THR A 5 17.24 19.51 26.04
CA THR A 5 15.80 19.22 26.04
C THR A 5 15.26 19.23 24.62
N ARG A 6 15.44 18.10 23.95
CA ARG A 6 14.48 17.34 23.13
C ARG A 6 13.23 18.13 22.66
N ASN A 7 13.39 19.05 21.71
CA ASN A 7 12.28 19.54 20.89
C ASN A 7 11.85 18.46 19.90
N ARG A 8 11.01 17.51 20.35
CA ARG A 8 10.22 16.66 19.46
C ARG A 8 9.07 17.51 18.90
N HIS A 9 9.28 18.09 17.72
CA HIS A 9 8.21 18.66 16.93
C HIS A 9 7.16 17.56 16.65
N HIS A 10 6.03 17.62 17.35
CA HIS A 10 4.82 16.87 17.00
C HIS A 10 4.32 17.42 15.66
N SER A 11 4.71 16.77 14.56
CA SER A 11 3.99 16.87 13.30
C SER A 11 2.63 16.19 13.51
N ASN A 12 1.61 16.99 13.83
CA ASN A 12 0.22 16.54 13.90
C ASN A 12 -0.28 16.26 12.48
N ASN A 13 0.05 15.09 11.95
CA ASN A 13 -0.55 14.61 10.72
C ASN A 13 -1.89 13.93 11.05
N PRO A 14 -3.04 14.50 10.67
CA PRO A 14 -4.36 13.94 10.96
C PRO A 14 -4.64 12.61 10.22
N PHE A 15 -3.75 12.15 9.34
CA PHE A 15 -3.79 10.83 8.71
C PHE A 15 -2.96 9.76 9.44
N ALA A 16 -2.31 10.10 10.56
CA ALA A 16 -1.59 9.11 11.36
C ALA A 16 -2.60 8.21 12.08
N ILE A 17 -3.00 7.13 11.42
CA ILE A 17 -3.74 6.04 12.05
C ILE A 17 -2.87 5.54 13.22
N SER A 18 -3.35 5.69 14.45
CA SER A 18 -2.72 5.12 15.64
C SER A 18 -2.88 3.60 15.60
N LEU A 19 -2.06 2.94 14.78
CA LEU A 19 -1.94 1.50 14.80
C LEU A 19 -1.28 1.10 16.13
N PRO A 20 -1.74 0.03 16.80
CA PRO A 20 -1.03 -0.51 17.96
C PRO A 20 0.45 -0.74 17.60
N CYS A 21 1.36 -0.78 18.58
CA CYS A 21 2.81 -1.04 18.43
C CYS A 21 3.17 -2.39 17.75
N SER A 22 2.24 -3.00 17.02
CA SER A 22 2.39 -4.18 16.19
C SER A 22 2.89 -3.81 14.80
N ASN A 23 3.84 -4.61 14.33
CA ASN A 23 4.41 -4.53 12.98
C ASN A 23 3.33 -4.47 11.90
N LEU A 24 3.26 -3.36 11.16
CA LEU A 24 2.36 -3.18 10.02
C LEU A 24 2.90 -3.93 8.80
N TRP A 25 2.09 -4.86 8.27
CA TRP A 25 2.35 -5.52 6.99
C TRP A 25 1.41 -4.99 5.92
N VAL A 26 1.95 -4.74 4.73
CA VAL A 26 1.19 -4.32 3.55
C VAL A 26 1.21 -5.45 2.52
N PHE A 27 0.04 -5.93 2.12
CA PHE A 27 -0.08 -6.94 1.08
C PHE A 27 -0.04 -6.30 -0.32
N GLY A 28 1.05 -6.54 -1.05
CA GLY A 28 1.18 -6.08 -2.44
C GLY A 28 0.61 -7.11 -3.43
N TYR A 29 -0.43 -6.73 -4.18
CA TYR A 29 -1.07 -7.60 -5.19
C TYR A 29 -0.89 -7.13 -6.64
N GLY A 30 -0.16 -6.03 -6.85
CA GLY A 30 0.02 -5.38 -8.15
C GLY A 30 1.36 -4.67 -8.28
N SER A 31 1.38 -3.41 -8.73
CA SER A 31 2.60 -2.61 -8.88
C SER A 31 3.43 -2.51 -7.61
N LEU A 32 2.79 -2.56 -6.43
CA LEU A 32 3.45 -2.56 -5.13
C LEU A 32 4.47 -3.69 -4.95
N MET A 33 4.28 -4.84 -5.63
CA MET A 33 5.23 -5.96 -5.59
C MET A 33 6.59 -5.59 -6.18
N TRP A 34 6.62 -4.65 -7.13
CA TRP A 34 7.83 -4.29 -7.89
C TRP A 34 8.32 -2.88 -7.58
N LYS A 35 7.40 -1.98 -7.20
CA LYS A 35 7.68 -0.58 -6.90
C LYS A 35 6.75 -0.08 -5.78
N PRO A 36 7.07 -0.39 -4.50
CA PRO A 36 6.21 -0.02 -3.38
C PRO A 36 6.10 1.49 -3.15
N GLY A 37 7.15 2.26 -3.47
CA GLY A 37 7.15 3.72 -3.30
C GLY A 37 7.30 4.20 -1.86
N PHE A 38 7.57 3.29 -0.92
CA PHE A 38 7.87 3.56 0.48
C PHE A 38 8.98 2.64 1.00
N ARG A 39 9.63 3.03 2.11
CA ARG A 39 10.64 2.20 2.78
C ARG A 39 9.95 1.10 3.59
N TYR A 40 10.47 -0.12 3.50
CA TYR A 40 10.02 -1.27 4.27
C TYR A 40 11.23 -1.94 4.93
N LEU A 41 10.98 -2.69 6.01
CA LEU A 41 12.02 -3.40 6.76
C LEU A 41 12.20 -4.84 6.26
N ASP A 42 11.11 -5.48 5.84
CA ASP A 42 11.11 -6.87 5.37
C ASP A 42 10.05 -7.09 4.27
N CYS A 43 10.29 -8.08 3.41
CA CYS A 43 9.36 -8.51 2.38
C CYS A 43 9.39 -10.03 2.23
N GLY A 44 8.22 -10.65 2.11
CA GLY A 44 8.10 -12.10 1.94
C GLY A 44 6.89 -12.48 1.10
N PRO A 45 6.87 -13.72 0.56
CA PRO A 45 5.70 -14.25 -0.12
C PRO A 45 4.54 -14.35 0.87
N ALA A 46 3.35 -13.94 0.42
CA ALA A 46 2.12 -14.02 1.19
C ALA A 46 0.98 -14.50 0.29
N ARG A 47 0.00 -15.15 0.88
CA ARG A 47 -1.25 -15.55 0.21
C ARG A 47 -2.43 -14.91 0.90
N LEU A 48 -3.26 -14.21 0.15
CA LEU A 48 -4.49 -13.59 0.64
C LEU A 48 -5.67 -14.49 0.30
N TYR A 49 -6.35 -14.99 1.33
CA TYR A 49 -7.56 -15.80 1.19
C TYR A 49 -8.81 -14.93 1.14
N GLY A 50 -9.83 -15.40 0.43
CA GLY A 50 -11.11 -14.69 0.29
C GLY A 50 -11.09 -13.58 -0.76
N PHE A 51 -9.96 -13.38 -1.45
CA PHE A 51 -9.83 -12.42 -2.54
C PHE A 51 -9.06 -13.02 -3.72
N SER A 52 -9.47 -12.68 -4.93
CA SER A 52 -8.86 -13.13 -6.18
C SER A 52 -8.38 -11.93 -6.97
N ARG A 53 -7.18 -12.06 -7.53
CA ARG A 53 -6.57 -11.05 -8.39
C ARG A 53 -7.16 -11.11 -9.80
N ARG A 54 -7.79 -10.03 -10.24
CA ARG A 54 -8.42 -9.93 -11.57
C ARG A 54 -8.10 -8.59 -12.23
N LEU A 55 -8.06 -8.59 -13.56
CA LEU A 55 -8.07 -7.36 -14.36
C LEU A 55 -9.50 -6.81 -14.36
N CYS A 56 -9.82 -5.97 -13.38
CA CYS A 56 -11.20 -5.53 -13.12
C CYS A 56 -11.33 -4.03 -12.82
N LEU A 57 -10.23 -3.27 -12.89
CA LEU A 57 -10.24 -1.83 -12.65
C LEU A 57 -9.93 -1.10 -13.95
N TRP A 58 -10.72 -0.07 -14.27
CA TRP A 58 -10.41 0.83 -15.39
C TRP A 58 -9.38 1.87 -14.96
N SER A 59 -8.36 2.08 -15.79
CA SER A 59 -7.32 3.08 -15.58
C SER A 59 -7.14 3.93 -16.83
N ILE A 60 -7.41 5.22 -16.68
CA ILE A 60 -7.19 6.23 -17.73
C ILE A 60 -5.89 7.02 -17.54
N HIS A 61 -5.19 6.81 -16.41
CA HIS A 61 -3.99 7.60 -16.06
C HIS A 61 -2.68 6.81 -16.17
N TYR A 62 -2.70 5.49 -15.96
CA TYR A 62 -1.45 4.70 -15.90
C TYR A 62 -1.28 3.71 -17.05
N ARG A 63 -2.38 3.06 -17.45
CA ARG A 63 -2.36 1.97 -18.45
C ARG A 63 -3.40 2.15 -19.56
N GLY A 64 -3.90 3.38 -19.73
CA GLY A 64 -4.82 3.74 -20.81
C GLY A 64 -4.94 5.25 -20.95
N THR A 65 -5.82 5.69 -21.85
CA THR A 65 -6.20 7.09 -22.06
C THR A 65 -7.71 7.25 -21.84
N PRO A 66 -8.26 8.48 -21.76
CA PRO A 66 -9.70 8.69 -21.67
C PRO A 66 -10.48 8.03 -22.81
N GLU A 67 -9.92 8.01 -24.03
CA GLU A 67 -10.55 7.43 -25.22
C GLU A 67 -10.40 5.89 -25.27
N ARG A 68 -9.35 5.36 -24.63
CA ARG A 68 -9.05 3.92 -24.56
C ARG A 68 -8.60 3.56 -23.15
N PRO A 69 -9.55 3.36 -22.21
CA PRO A 69 -9.21 3.03 -20.84
C PRO A 69 -8.49 1.69 -20.78
N GLY A 70 -7.44 1.63 -19.97
CA GLY A 70 -6.70 0.41 -19.70
C GLY A 70 -7.39 -0.41 -18.63
N LEU A 71 -7.17 -1.72 -18.66
CA LEU A 71 -7.64 -2.62 -17.61
C LEU A 71 -6.46 -2.95 -16.69
N VAL A 72 -6.61 -2.66 -15.40
CA VAL A 72 -5.60 -2.91 -14.38
C VAL A 72 -6.11 -3.86 -13.31
N VAL A 73 -5.15 -4.40 -12.58
CA VAL A 73 -5.39 -5.44 -11.58
C VAL A 73 -6.07 -4.84 -10.34
N GLY A 74 -7.16 -5.46 -9.91
CA GLY A 74 -7.81 -5.27 -8.63
C GLY A 74 -8.01 -6.60 -7.89
N LEU A 75 -8.52 -6.51 -6.66
CA LEU A 75 -8.96 -7.66 -5.87
C LEU A 75 -10.48 -7.70 -5.88
N ILE A 76 -11.03 -8.87 -6.20
CA ILE A 76 -12.46 -9.15 -6.07
C ILE A 76 -12.68 -10.20 -4.97
N PRO A 77 -13.83 -10.20 -4.28
CA PRO A 77 -14.15 -11.25 -3.31
C PRO A 77 -14.14 -12.65 -3.93
N GLY A 78 -13.67 -13.63 -3.14
CA GLY A 78 -13.62 -15.05 -3.49
C GLY A 78 -12.22 -15.54 -3.87
N GLY A 79 -11.98 -16.85 -3.69
CA GLY A 79 -10.72 -17.51 -4.09
C GLY A 79 -9.52 -17.20 -3.18
N SER A 80 -8.33 -17.17 -3.79
CA SER A 80 -7.09 -16.73 -3.14
C SER A 80 -6.15 -16.05 -4.14
N CYS A 81 -5.30 -15.16 -3.64
CA CYS A 81 -4.26 -14.46 -4.38
C CYS A 81 -2.89 -14.77 -3.81
#